data_AF-A0A9X0PF49-F1
#
_entry.id   AF-A0A9X0PF49-F1
#
_cell.length_a   1.000
_cell.length_b   1.000
_cell.length_c   1.000
_cell.angle_alpha   90.00
_cell.angle_beta   90.00
_cell.angle_gamma   90.00
#
_symmetry.space_group_name_H-M   'P 1'
#
loop_
_entity.id
_entity.type
_entity.pdbx_description
1 polymer ?
#
loop_
_entity_poly.entity_id
_entity_poly.type
_entity_poly.pdbx_seq_one_letter_code
_entity_poly.pdbx_strand_id
1 'polypeptide(L)'
;MIIINVIIILVLFLLIGYISGTYKDDWLFVKACGVSLVLMITALLSLAIAGGLVYILFAFLLHEKGSIFNILVISILAGGFLQFFFVRYMMRLNAYNETLIEILEYFIQWTTILFTLYQFIVTSKGTIAFISTLKINTHSLNITLLNIVILPVLLISWIGIAMTKVYIKDHYKDE
;
A
#
# COMPACT_ATOMS: atom_id res chain seq x y z
N MET A 1 20.79 -0.10 13.91
CA MET A 1 20.78 -0.96 12.71
C MET A 1 19.46 -0.90 11.93
N ILE A 2 18.30 -1.08 12.56
CA ILE A 2 16.99 -1.06 11.84
C ILE A 2 16.77 0.25 11.07
N ILE A 3 17.02 1.41 11.69
CA ILE A 3 16.87 2.73 11.05
C ILE A 3 17.79 2.88 9.83
N ILE A 4 19.04 2.39 9.91
CA ILE A 4 19.99 2.42 8.80
C ILE A 4 19.49 1.54 7.64
N ASN A 5 18.98 0.35 7.93
CA ASN A 5 18.42 -0.54 6.91
C ASN A 5 17.20 0.07 6.22
N VAL A 6 16.32 0.74 6.98
CA VAL A 6 15.17 1.46 6.43
C VAL A 6 15.62 2.61 5.52
N ILE A 7 16.63 3.39 5.94
CA ILE A 7 17.20 4.45 5.11
C ILE A 7 17.81 3.87 3.82
N ILE A 8 18.54 2.76 3.88
CA ILE A 8 19.11 2.11 2.69
C ILE A 8 18.01 1.66 1.74
N ILE A 9 16.95 1.02 2.25
CA ILE A 9 15.81 0.58 1.43
C ILE A 9 15.14 1.78 0.77
N LEU A 10 14.92 2.86 1.53
CA LEU A 10 14.38 4.10 0.98
C LEU A 10 15.29 4.63 -0.12
N VAL A 11 16.60 4.78 0.12
CA VAL A 11 17.56 5.25 -0.90
C VAL A 11 17.58 4.37 -2.15
N LEU A 12 17.50 3.04 -2.02
CA LEU A 12 17.43 2.13 -3.16
C LEU A 12 16.14 2.32 -3.96
N PHE A 13 15.00 2.46 -3.27
CA PHE A 13 13.75 2.84 -3.93
C PHE A 13 13.88 4.21 -4.61
N LEU A 14 14.58 5.16 -3.98
CA LEU A 14 14.79 6.48 -4.55
C LEU A 14 15.65 6.44 -5.82
N LEU A 15 16.70 5.61 -5.82
CA LEU A 15 17.58 5.40 -6.95
C LEU A 15 16.90 4.70 -8.12
N ILE A 16 16.10 3.65 -7.85
CA ILE A 16 15.35 2.95 -8.90
C ILE A 16 14.40 3.92 -9.61
N GLY A 17 13.67 4.72 -8.83
CA GLY A 17 12.79 5.76 -9.38
C GLY A 17 13.55 6.78 -10.21
N TYR A 18 14.64 7.34 -9.68
CA TYR A 18 15.49 8.30 -10.40
C TYR A 18 16.07 7.76 -11.72
N ILE A 19 16.59 6.52 -11.73
CA ILE A 19 17.18 5.91 -12.93
C ILE A 19 16.12 5.55 -13.96
N SER A 20 14.92 5.17 -13.52
CA SER A 20 13.83 4.72 -14.40
C SER A 20 13.20 5.81 -15.25
N GLY A 21 13.45 7.09 -14.96
CA GLY A 21 12.84 8.20 -15.69
C GLY A 21 13.82 9.18 -16.32
N THR A 22 13.63 9.43 -17.61
CA THR A 22 13.95 10.71 -18.24
C THR A 22 12.82 11.71 -17.96
N TYR A 23 12.64 12.06 -16.68
CA TYR A 23 11.55 12.95 -16.29
C TYR A 23 11.87 14.40 -16.71
N LYS A 24 10.88 15.10 -17.27
CA LYS A 24 10.95 16.56 -17.51
C LYS A 24 11.01 17.39 -16.22
N ASP A 25 10.62 16.79 -15.10
CA ASP A 25 10.56 17.40 -13.77
C ASP A 25 11.48 16.64 -12.82
N ASP A 26 12.60 17.28 -12.45
CA ASP A 26 13.63 16.73 -11.58
C ASP A 26 13.10 16.40 -10.15
N TRP A 27 11.95 16.98 -9.75
CA TRP A 27 11.36 16.82 -8.42
C TRP A 27 10.16 15.89 -8.37
N LEU A 28 9.72 15.35 -9.52
CA LEU A 28 8.55 14.48 -9.65
C LEU A 28 8.59 13.32 -8.65
N PHE A 29 9.79 12.80 -8.42
CA PHE A 29 10.00 11.65 -7.59
C PHE A 29 9.94 11.97 -6.08
N VAL A 30 10.48 13.11 -5.64
CA VAL A 30 10.30 13.61 -4.26
C VAL A 30 8.82 13.87 -3.99
N LYS A 31 8.13 14.44 -4.97
CA LYS A 31 6.69 14.67 -4.93
C LYS A 31 5.90 13.35 -4.85
N ALA A 32 6.29 12.33 -5.61
CA ALA A 32 5.71 10.99 -5.50
C ALA A 32 5.89 10.39 -4.10
N CYS A 33 7.08 10.55 -3.50
CA CYS A 33 7.33 10.09 -2.13
C CYS A 33 6.41 10.79 -1.12
N GLY A 34 6.29 12.12 -1.20
CA GLY A 34 5.40 12.89 -0.33
C GLY A 34 3.92 12.49 -0.51
N VAL A 35 3.46 12.34 -1.75
CA VAL A 35 2.10 11.89 -2.04
C VAL A 35 1.88 10.46 -1.54
N SER A 36 2.84 9.55 -1.68
CA SER A 36 2.68 8.17 -1.21
C SER A 36 2.51 8.09 0.31
N LEU A 37 3.24 8.91 1.08
CA LEU A 37 3.07 8.99 2.53
C LEU A 37 1.67 9.46 2.93
N VAL A 38 1.16 10.49 2.26
CA VAL A 38 -0.22 10.98 2.47
C VAL A 38 -1.24 9.91 2.11
N LEU A 39 -1.01 9.17 1.01
CA LEU A 39 -1.87 8.06 0.60
C LEU A 39 -1.86 6.91 1.61
N MET A 40 -0.71 6.57 2.20
CA MET A 40 -0.62 5.54 3.24
C MET A 40 -1.41 5.94 4.50
N ILE A 41 -1.30 7.20 4.94
CA ILE A 41 -2.04 7.70 6.11
C ILE A 41 -3.55 7.67 5.83
N THR A 42 -3.99 8.17 4.67
CA THR A 42 -5.41 8.15 4.30
C THR A 42 -5.93 6.73 4.11
N ALA A 43 -5.14 5.81 3.59
CA ALA A 43 -5.54 4.41 3.48
C ALA A 43 -5.65 3.72 4.84
N LEU A 44 -4.81 4.07 5.81
CA LEU A 44 -4.97 3.62 7.20
C LEU A 44 -6.27 4.13 7.82
N LEU A 45 -6.61 5.41 7.60
CA LEU A 45 -7.88 5.98 8.03
C LEU A 45 -9.07 5.29 7.34
N SER A 46 -8.98 5.07 6.02
CA SER A 46 -9.99 4.35 5.24
C SER A 46 -10.18 2.92 5.76
N LEU A 47 -9.11 2.21 6.12
CA LEU A 47 -9.17 0.89 6.74
C LEU A 47 -9.86 0.93 8.10
N ALA A 48 -9.51 1.90 8.95
CA ALA A 48 -10.10 2.03 10.28
C ALA A 48 -11.61 2.33 10.21
N ILE A 49 -12.01 3.25 9.33
CA ILE A 49 -13.41 3.61 9.11
C ILE A 49 -14.18 2.43 8.52
N ALA A 50 -13.68 1.84 7.43
CA ALA A 50 -14.33 0.71 6.77
C ALA A 50 -14.42 -0.51 7.69
N GLY A 51 -13.33 -0.85 8.39
CA GLY A 51 -13.29 -1.94 9.36
C GLY A 51 -14.28 -1.74 10.50
N GLY A 52 -14.37 -0.53 11.05
CA GLY A 52 -15.36 -0.19 12.07
C GLY A 52 -16.80 -0.36 11.57
N LEU A 53 -17.11 0.16 10.37
CA LEU A 53 -18.44 0.04 9.77
C LEU A 53 -18.82 -1.42 9.47
N VAL A 54 -17.90 -2.18 8.88
CA VAL A 54 -18.11 -3.61 8.59
C VAL A 54 -18.30 -4.39 9.87
N TYR A 55 -17.50 -4.13 10.91
CA TYR A 55 -17.66 -4.78 12.20
C TYR A 55 -19.03 -4.50 12.81
N ILE A 56 -19.49 -3.24 12.81
CA ILE A 56 -20.83 -2.87 13.33
C ILE A 56 -21.92 -3.59 12.53
N LEU A 57 -21.81 -3.63 11.20
CA LEU A 57 -22.79 -4.29 10.33
C LEU A 57 -22.86 -5.80 10.62
N PHE A 58 -21.73 -6.49 10.74
CA PHE A 58 -21.72 -7.93 11.05
C PHE A 58 -22.19 -8.24 12.47
N ALA A 59 -21.71 -7.48 13.46
CA ALA A 59 -21.99 -7.72 14.87
C ALA A 59 -23.45 -7.40 15.25
N PHE A 60 -24.02 -6.32 14.73
CA PHE A 60 -25.35 -5.84 15.13
C PHE A 60 -26.46 -6.18 14.13
N LEU A 61 -26.17 -6.15 12.83
CA LEU A 61 -27.23 -6.30 11.82
C LEU A 61 -27.42 -7.76 11.43
N LEU A 62 -26.32 -8.48 11.18
CA LEU A 62 -26.35 -9.85 10.69
C LEU A 62 -26.36 -10.91 11.80
N HIS A 63 -26.01 -10.54 13.04
CA HIS A 63 -25.88 -11.48 14.18
C HIS A 63 -24.97 -12.68 13.90
N GLU A 64 -24.11 -12.59 12.89
CA GLU A 64 -23.21 -13.65 12.50
C GLU A 64 -21.80 -13.36 13.02
N LYS A 65 -21.13 -14.41 13.52
CA LYS A 65 -19.69 -14.40 13.72
C LYS A 65 -19.02 -14.55 12.36
N GLY A 66 -19.01 -13.47 11.58
CA GLY A 66 -18.35 -13.43 10.28
C GLY A 66 -16.90 -13.92 10.40
N SER A 67 -16.44 -14.72 9.44
CA SER A 67 -15.04 -15.13 9.38
C SER A 67 -14.13 -13.91 9.34
N ILE A 68 -13.00 -13.95 10.05
CA ILE A 68 -11.97 -12.90 10.02
C ILE A 68 -11.57 -12.58 8.57
N PHE A 69 -11.52 -13.60 7.72
CA PHE A 69 -11.26 -13.43 6.30
C PHE A 69 -12.30 -12.54 5.61
N ASN A 70 -13.60 -12.80 5.82
CA ASN A 70 -14.68 -12.04 5.21
C ASN A 70 -14.67 -10.59 5.71
N ILE A 71 -14.54 -10.40 7.03
CA ILE A 71 -14.48 -9.06 7.63
C ILE A 71 -13.30 -8.28 7.03
N LEU A 72 -12.13 -8.90 6.92
CA LEU A 72 -10.94 -8.25 6.37
C LEU A 72 -11.11 -7.90 4.88
N VAL A 73 -11.55 -8.85 4.05
CA VAL A 73 -11.73 -8.63 2.60
C VAL A 73 -12.76 -7.54 2.33
N ILE A 74 -13.92 -7.60 3.00
CA ILE A 74 -14.97 -6.58 2.84
C ILE A 74 -14.45 -5.21 3.32
N SER A 75 -13.70 -5.17 4.43
CA SER A 75 -13.08 -3.93 4.92
C SER A 75 -12.07 -3.36 3.94
N ILE A 76 -11.27 -4.20 3.27
CA ILE A 76 -10.32 -3.78 2.24
C ILE A 76 -11.05 -3.20 1.03
N LEU A 77 -12.11 -3.86 0.55
CA LEU A 77 -12.87 -3.38 -0.61
C LEU A 77 -13.61 -2.07 -0.29
N ALA A 78 -14.29 -2.00 0.86
CA ALA A 78 -14.95 -0.77 1.32
C ALA A 78 -13.94 0.35 1.60
N GLY A 79 -12.78 0.02 2.18
CA GLY A 79 -11.68 0.95 2.37
C GLY A 79 -11.12 1.46 1.05
N GLY A 80 -10.98 0.61 0.04
CA GLY A 80 -10.59 0.98 -1.32
C GLY A 80 -11.56 1.97 -1.97
N PHE A 81 -12.87 1.78 -1.77
CA PHE A 81 -13.89 2.73 -2.22
C PHE A 81 -13.74 4.10 -1.54
N LEU A 82 -13.52 4.14 -0.22
CA LEU A 82 -13.25 5.42 0.48
C LEU A 82 -11.94 6.05 -0.02
N GLN A 83 -10.92 5.23 -0.21
CA GLN A 83 -9.59 5.65 -0.63
C GLN A 83 -9.58 6.23 -2.05
N PHE A 84 -10.45 5.76 -2.94
CA PHE A 84 -10.63 6.34 -4.27
C PHE A 84 -10.88 7.85 -4.22
N PHE A 85 -11.71 8.35 -3.30
CA PHE A 85 -11.99 9.78 -3.20
C PHE A 85 -10.75 10.58 -2.78
N PHE A 86 -9.96 10.05 -1.84
CA PHE A 86 -8.70 10.67 -1.42
C PHE A 86 -7.67 10.68 -2.55
N VAL A 87 -7.48 9.55 -3.23
CA VAL A 87 -6.53 9.45 -4.34
C VAL A 87 -6.93 10.36 -5.48
N ARG A 88 -8.21 10.38 -5.87
CA ARG A 88 -8.73 11.29 -6.90
C ARG A 88 -8.51 12.75 -6.53
N TYR A 89 -8.77 13.12 -5.28
CA TYR A 89 -8.51 14.48 -4.81
C TYR A 89 -7.02 14.84 -4.89
N MET A 90 -6.13 13.93 -4.45
CA MET A 90 -4.68 14.12 -4.58
C MET A 90 -4.23 14.24 -6.05
N MET A 91 -4.78 13.43 -6.96
CA MET A 91 -4.44 13.54 -8.39
C MET A 91 -4.91 14.84 -9.01
N ARG A 92 -6.09 15.34 -8.59
CA ARG A 92 -6.57 16.67 -9.00
C ARG A 92 -5.62 17.79 -8.58
N LEU A 93 -5.11 17.75 -7.34
CA LEU A 93 -4.11 18.73 -6.86
C LEU A 93 -2.79 18.68 -7.66
N ASN A 94 -2.54 17.57 -8.36
CA ASN A 94 -1.35 17.34 -9.16
C ASN A 94 -1.62 17.38 -10.67
N ALA A 95 -2.70 18.05 -11.07
CA ALA A 95 -3.11 18.24 -12.47
C ALA A 95 -3.18 16.93 -13.27
N TYR A 96 -3.62 15.84 -12.61
CA TYR A 96 -3.77 14.52 -13.23
C TYR A 96 -2.51 14.02 -13.94
N ASN A 97 -1.32 14.32 -13.40
CA ASN A 97 -0.05 13.84 -13.96
C ASN A 97 -0.01 12.30 -14.02
N GLU A 98 -0.07 11.75 -15.25
CA GLU A 98 -0.09 10.30 -15.51
C GLU A 98 1.17 9.60 -15.00
N THR A 99 2.32 10.22 -15.17
CA THR A 99 3.60 9.67 -14.70
C THR A 99 3.62 9.57 -13.16
N LEU A 100 3.05 10.56 -12.46
CA LEU A 100 2.96 10.53 -11.00
C LEU A 100 2.10 9.36 -10.51
N ILE A 101 0.91 9.14 -11.10
CA ILE A 101 0.03 8.05 -10.69
C ILE A 101 0.64 6.68 -11.00
N GLU A 102 1.39 6.56 -12.09
CA GLU A 102 2.14 5.33 -12.44
C GLU A 102 3.27 5.04 -11.44
N ILE A 103 4.07 6.05 -11.09
CA ILE A 103 5.13 5.89 -10.07
C ILE A 103 4.53 5.45 -8.73
N LEU A 104 3.42 6.07 -8.32
CA LEU A 104 2.71 5.70 -7.09
C LEU A 104 2.18 4.27 -7.14
N GLU A 105 1.58 3.87 -8.27
CA GLU A 105 1.11 2.49 -8.48
C GLU A 105 2.25 1.49 -8.32
N TYR A 106 3.37 1.71 -9.01
CA TYR A 106 4.53 0.84 -8.93
C TYR A 106 5.09 0.78 -7.51
N PHE A 107 5.25 1.92 -6.84
CA PHE A 107 5.77 1.96 -5.47
C PHE A 107 4.96 1.09 -4.52
N ILE A 108 3.62 1.16 -4.60
CA ILE A 108 2.72 0.37 -3.76
C ILE A 108 2.78 -1.11 -4.14
N GLN A 109 2.79 -1.44 -5.43
CA GLN A 109 2.91 -2.81 -5.90
C GLN A 109 4.22 -3.46 -5.44
N TRP A 110 5.36 -2.81 -5.67
CA TRP A 110 6.68 -3.32 -5.26
C TRP A 110 6.76 -3.51 -3.76
N THR A 111 6.27 -2.54 -2.97
CA THR A 111 6.25 -2.65 -1.50
C THR A 111 5.39 -3.83 -1.05
N THR A 112 4.22 -4.02 -1.66
CA THR A 112 3.31 -5.15 -1.37
C THR A 112 3.98 -6.48 -1.66
N ILE A 113 4.62 -6.62 -2.83
CA ILE A 113 5.32 -7.83 -3.24
C ILE A 113 6.47 -8.13 -2.27
N LEU A 114 7.31 -7.14 -1.94
CA LEU A 114 8.43 -7.32 -1.03
C LEU A 114 7.99 -7.75 0.37
N PHE A 115 6.92 -7.15 0.88
CA PHE A 115 6.37 -7.52 2.19
C PHE A 115 5.72 -8.89 2.18
N THR A 116 5.05 -9.28 1.10
CA THR A 116 4.48 -10.63 0.96
C THR A 116 5.59 -11.68 0.86
N LEU A 117 6.67 -11.40 0.12
CA LEU A 117 7.85 -12.27 0.07
C LEU A 117 8.51 -12.41 1.44
N TYR A 118 8.70 -11.30 2.15
CA TYR A 118 9.19 -11.32 3.52
C TYR A 118 8.28 -12.19 4.41
N GLN A 119 6.97 -11.95 4.41
CA GLN A 119 5.99 -12.73 5.15
C GLN A 119 6.16 -14.23 4.90
N PHE A 120 6.25 -14.63 3.63
CA PHE A 120 6.42 -16.03 3.25
C PHE A 120 7.73 -16.62 3.80
N ILE A 121 8.84 -15.90 3.65
CA ILE A 121 10.17 -16.32 4.11
C ILE A 121 10.21 -16.53 5.61
N VAL A 122 9.66 -15.61 6.41
CA VAL A 122 9.72 -15.68 7.88
C VAL A 122 8.55 -16.40 8.53
N THR A 123 7.59 -16.93 7.76
CA THR A 123 6.53 -17.82 8.28
C THR A 123 6.86 -19.30 8.03
N SER A 124 7.71 -19.60 7.04
CA SER A 124 8.14 -20.97 6.75
C SER A 124 9.16 -21.48 7.78
N LYS A 125 8.78 -22.50 8.55
CA LYS A 125 9.66 -23.12 9.57
C LYS A 125 10.98 -23.63 8.98
N GLY A 126 10.92 -24.26 7.78
CA GLY A 126 12.11 -24.76 7.09
C GLY A 126 13.03 -23.63 6.62
N THR A 127 12.45 -22.53 6.14
CA THR A 127 13.20 -21.36 5.68
C THR A 127 13.87 -20.63 6.85
N ILE A 128 13.18 -20.45 7.97
CA ILE A 128 13.76 -19.85 9.18
C ILE A 128 14.90 -20.72 9.73
N ALA A 129 14.73 -22.04 9.74
CA ALA A 129 15.77 -22.97 10.20
C ALA A 129 17.04 -22.87 9.34
N PHE A 130 16.92 -22.68 8.03
CA PHE A 130 18.05 -22.43 7.15
C PHE A 130 18.66 -21.03 7.38
N ILE A 131 17.85 -19.98 7.48
CA ILE A 131 18.31 -18.60 7.67
C ILE A 131 19.02 -18.42 9.02
N SER A 132 18.58 -19.12 10.06
CA SER A 132 19.25 -19.06 11.38
C SER A 132 20.67 -19.62 11.34
N THR A 133 20.96 -20.58 10.45
CA THR A 133 22.34 -21.06 10.21
C THR A 133 23.25 -19.98 9.62
N LEU A 134 22.67 -19.01 8.90
CA LEU A 134 23.37 -17.87 8.29
C LEU A 134 23.57 -16.71 9.28
N LYS A 135 23.16 -16.83 10.54
CA LYS A 135 23.19 -15.78 11.57
C LYS A 135 22.50 -14.47 11.15
N ILE A 136 21.54 -14.54 10.25
CA ILE A 136 20.75 -13.39 9.80
C ILE A 136 19.62 -13.14 10.80
N ASN A 137 19.44 -11.87 11.20
CA ASN A 137 18.34 -11.50 12.09
C ASN A 137 16.99 -11.51 11.35
N THR A 138 16.03 -12.28 11.86
CA THR A 138 14.69 -12.46 11.29
C THR A 138 13.60 -11.65 12.01
N HIS A 139 13.90 -10.94 13.10
CA HIS A 139 12.92 -10.23 13.94
C HIS A 139 12.66 -8.77 13.51
N SER A 140 12.93 -8.43 12.26
CA SER A 140 12.90 -7.04 11.77
C SER A 140 11.49 -6.43 11.77
N LEU A 141 10.46 -7.23 11.51
CA LEU A 141 9.10 -6.75 11.30
C LEU A 141 8.06 -7.77 11.81
N ASN A 142 7.07 -7.28 12.55
CA ASN A 142 6.01 -8.09 13.17
C ASN A 142 5.00 -8.59 12.10
N ILE A 143 4.86 -9.91 11.95
CA ILE A 143 4.02 -10.55 10.93
C ILE A 143 2.52 -10.32 11.17
N THR A 144 2.09 -10.23 12.42
CA THR A 144 0.71 -9.90 12.75
C THR A 144 0.37 -8.49 12.28
N LEU A 145 1.25 -7.51 12.54
CA LEU A 145 1.09 -6.13 12.07
C LEU A 145 1.11 -6.08 10.52
N LEU A 146 2.00 -6.85 9.90
CA LEU A 146 2.09 -6.94 8.44
C LEU A 146 0.77 -7.39 7.81
N ASN A 147 0.16 -8.44 8.37
CA ASN A 147 -1.04 -9.07 7.81
C ASN A 147 -2.32 -8.28 8.08
N ILE A 148 -2.44 -7.65 9.27
CA ILE A 148 -3.68 -7.01 9.69
C ILE A 148 -3.72 -5.52 9.31
N VAL A 149 -2.56 -4.88 9.17
CA VAL A 149 -2.47 -3.43 8.94
C VAL A 149 -1.74 -3.12 7.65
N ILE A 150 -0.46 -3.50 7.54
CA ILE A 150 0.41 -2.99 6.47
C ILE A 150 -0.05 -3.46 5.08
N LEU A 151 -0.24 -4.77 4.88
CA LEU A 151 -0.69 -5.32 3.61
C LEU A 151 -2.10 -4.84 3.23
N PRO A 152 -3.10 -4.82 4.16
CA PRO A 152 -4.40 -4.22 3.88
C PRO A 152 -4.35 -2.75 3.46
N VAL A 153 -3.52 -1.92 4.12
CA VAL A 153 -3.33 -0.50 3.76
C VAL A 153 -2.75 -0.35 2.36
N LEU A 154 -1.75 -1.16 2.01
CA LEU A 154 -1.16 -1.15 0.67
C LEU A 154 -2.18 -1.58 -0.39
N LEU A 155 -2.98 -2.63 -0.12
CA LEU A 155 -4.05 -3.07 -1.02
C LEU A 155 -5.14 -2.01 -1.20
N ILE A 156 -5.60 -1.38 -0.13
CA ILE A 156 -6.57 -0.27 -0.18
C ILE A 156 -6.04 0.88 -1.03
N SER A 157 -4.77 1.23 -0.84
CA SER A 157 -4.13 2.29 -1.61
C SER A 157 -4.03 1.93 -3.09
N TRP A 158 -3.67 0.69 -3.40
CA TRP A 158 -3.60 0.21 -4.78
C TRP A 158 -4.97 0.20 -5.46
N ILE A 159 -6.02 -0.28 -4.78
CA ILE A 159 -7.40 -0.22 -5.29
C ILE A 159 -7.79 1.23 -5.60
N GLY A 160 -7.54 2.17 -4.68
CA GLY A 160 -7.84 3.58 -4.88
C GLY A 160 -7.11 4.19 -6.08
N ILE A 161 -5.84 3.83 -6.29
CA ILE A 161 -5.05 4.24 -7.45
C ILE A 161 -5.61 3.64 -8.74
N ALA A 162 -5.86 2.33 -8.78
CA ALA A 162 -6.37 1.65 -9.96
C ALA A 162 -7.72 2.24 -10.40
N MET A 163 -8.65 2.45 -9.46
CA MET A 163 -9.94 3.09 -9.73
C MET A 163 -9.76 4.53 -10.25
N THR A 164 -8.84 5.29 -9.65
CA THR A 164 -8.56 6.67 -10.08
C THR A 164 -7.96 6.71 -11.49
N LYS A 165 -7.08 5.77 -11.83
CA LYS A 165 -6.46 5.66 -13.16
C LYS A 165 -7.50 5.36 -14.24
N VAL A 166 -8.42 4.44 -13.98
CA VAL A 166 -9.57 4.17 -14.86
C VAL A 166 -10.43 5.43 -15.01
N TYR A 167 -10.77 6.09 -13.90
CA TYR A 167 -11.57 7.31 -13.93
C TYR A 167 -10.94 8.42 -14.78
N ILE A 168 -9.64 8.68 -14.61
CA ILE A 168 -8.90 9.70 -15.40
C ILE A 168 -8.90 9.33 -16.87
N LYS A 169 -8.62 8.06 -17.20
CA LYS A 169 -8.60 7.57 -18.58
C LYS A 169 -9.96 7.76 -19.28
N ASP A 170 -11.07 7.59 -18.57
CA ASP A 170 -12.40 7.68 -19.17
C ASP A 170 -12.94 9.13 -19.26
N HIS A 171 -12.38 10.08 -18.50
CA HIS A 171 -12.95 11.44 -18.37
C HIS A 171 -12.01 12.58 -18.77
N TYR A 172 -10.69 12.32 -18.95
CA TYR A 172 -9.67 13.35 -19.19
C TYR A 172 -8.70 13.01 -20.33
N LYS A 173 -8.92 11.92 -21.07
CA LYS A 173 -8.07 11.51 -22.21
C LYS A 173 -8.58 11.92 -23.60
N ASP A 174 -9.70 12.64 -23.65
CA ASP A 174 -10.32 13.12 -24.90
C ASP A 174 -10.08 14.63 -25.18
N GLU A 175 -9.07 15.24 -24.55
CA GLU A 175 -8.55 16.59 -24.90
C GLU A 175 -7.09 16.51 -25.35
#